data_AF-A0A660T711-F1
#
_entry.id   AF-A0A660T711-F1
#
_cell.length_a   1.000
_cell.length_b   1.000
_cell.length_c   1.000
_cell.angle_alpha   90.00
_cell.angle_beta   90.00
_cell.angle_gamma   90.00
#
_symmetry.space_group_name_H-M   'P 1'
#
loop_
_entity.id
_entity.type
_entity.pdbx_description
1 polymer ?
#
loop_
_entity_poly.entity_id
_entity_poly.type
_entity_poly.pdbx_seq_one_letter_code
_entity_poly.pdbx_strand_id
1 'polypeptide(L)'
;MKSTGLQKHIRCKSGDIAPFVLVPGDPGRAERIAEQMDHSELIAKNREYIVYTGETGGVNLSVCSTGIGGPAASIAFEELVNIGAKVL
;
A
#
# COMPACT_ATOMS: atom_id res chain seq x y z
N MET A 1 8.56 17.84 -7.76
CA MET A 1 8.60 16.93 -8.92
C MET A 1 8.23 15.55 -8.41
N LYS A 2 7.05 14.99 -8.77
CA LYS A 2 6.64 13.66 -8.27
C LYS A 2 7.53 12.60 -8.90
N SER A 3 8.32 11.90 -8.08
CA SER A 3 9.15 10.79 -8.53
C SER A 3 8.25 9.59 -8.85
N THR A 4 8.21 9.17 -10.11
CA THR A 4 7.56 7.92 -10.55
C THR A 4 8.45 6.69 -10.33
N GLY A 5 9.67 6.89 -9.80
CA GLY A 5 10.61 5.82 -9.50
C GLY A 5 10.17 4.96 -8.31
N LEU A 6 10.92 3.88 -8.09
CA LEU A 6 10.74 3.00 -6.95
C LEU A 6 10.87 3.79 -5.64
N GLN A 7 9.80 3.81 -4.85
CA GLN A 7 9.79 4.47 -3.55
C GLN A 7 10.72 3.74 -2.57
N LYS A 8 11.30 4.50 -1.65
CA LYS A 8 12.43 4.01 -0.85
C LYS A 8 11.97 3.03 0.24
N HIS A 9 10.85 3.31 0.89
CA HIS A 9 10.42 2.60 2.09
C HIS A 9 9.35 1.56 1.77
N ILE A 10 8.29 1.90 1.03
CA ILE A 10 7.24 0.94 0.66
C ILE A 10 7.67 -0.01 -0.46
N ARG A 11 8.74 0.34 -1.20
CA ARG A 11 9.30 -0.44 -2.33
C ARG A 11 8.29 -0.72 -3.46
N CYS A 12 7.41 0.23 -3.70
CA CYS A 12 6.47 0.25 -4.82
C CYS A 12 6.79 1.39 -5.79
N LYS A 13 6.32 1.29 -7.03
CA LYS A 13 6.35 2.34 -8.07
C LYS A 13 4.94 2.56 -8.63
N SER A 14 4.77 3.55 -9.50
CA SER A 14 3.48 3.74 -10.19
C SER A 14 3.08 2.49 -10.97
N GLY A 15 1.81 2.10 -10.83
CA GLY A 15 1.26 0.86 -11.39
C GLY A 15 1.27 -0.33 -10.44
N ASP A 16 2.10 -0.30 -9.39
CA ASP A 16 2.11 -1.36 -8.38
C ASP A 16 0.92 -1.27 -7.40
N ILE A 17 0.31 -0.09 -7.26
CA ILE A 17 -0.82 0.18 -6.35
C ILE A 17 -2.03 0.77 -7.08
N ALA A 18 -3.21 0.48 -6.56
CA ALA A 18 -4.48 1.04 -7.00
C ALA A 18 -4.69 2.48 -6.46
N PRO A 19 -5.57 3.28 -7.08
CA PRO A 19 -5.93 4.61 -6.58
C PRO A 19 -6.54 4.64 -5.17
N PHE A 20 -7.18 3.54 -4.76
CA PHE A 20 -7.75 3.35 -3.42
C PHE A 20 -6.82 2.45 -2.61
N VAL A 21 -6.37 2.92 -1.44
CA VAL A 21 -5.43 2.15 -0.60
C VAL A 21 -5.93 2.14 0.84
N LEU A 22 -6.12 0.96 1.44
CA LEU A 22 -6.36 0.82 2.87
C LEU A 22 -5.02 0.84 3.62
N VAL A 23 -4.94 1.59 4.73
CA VAL A 23 -3.68 1.83 5.44
C VAL A 23 -3.70 1.37 6.91
N PRO A 24 -3.78 0.06 7.19
CA PRO A 24 -3.70 -0.44 8.56
C PRO A 24 -2.32 -0.18 9.19
N GLY A 25 -2.25 -0.14 10.52
CA GLY A 25 -0.96 -0.08 11.23
C GLY A 25 -0.19 -1.41 11.15
N ASP A 26 -0.83 -2.48 11.61
CA ASP A 26 -0.22 -3.82 11.75
C ASP A 26 0.00 -4.51 10.38
N PRO A 27 1.23 -4.96 10.07
CA PRO A 27 1.52 -5.78 8.88
C PRO A 27 0.66 -7.05 8.78
N GLY A 28 0.38 -7.72 9.89
CA GLY A 28 -0.48 -8.91 9.89
C GLY A 28 -1.93 -8.58 9.56
N ARG A 29 -2.38 -7.34 9.81
CA ARG A 29 -3.71 -6.88 9.39
C ARG A 29 -3.76 -6.61 7.88
N ALA A 30 -2.68 -6.14 7.28
CA ALA A 30 -2.65 -5.96 5.83
C ALA A 30 -2.84 -7.29 5.08
N GLU A 31 -2.15 -8.34 5.53
CA GLU A 31 -2.31 -9.70 5.01
C GLU A 31 -3.74 -10.22 5.19
N ARG A 32 -4.31 -10.11 6.40
CA ARG A 32 -5.70 -10.54 6.67
C ARG A 32 -6.74 -9.80 5.83
N ILE A 33 -6.52 -8.53 5.49
CA ILE A 33 -7.41 -7.80 4.58
C ILE A 33 -7.25 -8.33 3.15
N ALA A 34 -6.01 -8.55 2.70
CA ALA A 34 -5.73 -9.07 1.37
C ALA A 34 -6.30 -10.47 1.12
N GLU A 35 -6.37 -11.32 2.16
CA GLU A 35 -7.03 -12.64 2.13
C GLU A 35 -8.55 -12.57 1.92
N GLN A 36 -9.19 -11.43 2.18
CA GLN A 36 -10.62 -11.22 1.97
C GLN A 36 -10.95 -10.60 0.60
N MET A 37 -9.94 -10.26 -0.19
CA MET A 37 -10.12 -9.75 -1.55
C MET A 37 -10.41 -10.90 -2.52
N ASP A 38 -11.09 -10.60 -3.63
CA ASP A 38 -11.42 -11.62 -4.65
C ASP A 38 -10.12 -12.13 -5.31
N HIS A 39 -9.21 -11.18 -5.58
CA HIS A 39 -7.85 -11.45 -6.04
C HIS A 39 -6.90 -10.51 -5.32
N SER A 40 -5.73 -11.01 -4.91
CA SER A 40 -4.66 -10.18 -4.35
C SER A 40 -3.29 -10.75 -4.67
N GLU A 41 -2.32 -9.85 -4.85
CA GLU A 41 -0.91 -10.16 -5.06
C GLU A 41 -0.07 -9.41 -4.04
N LEU A 42 0.91 -10.09 -3.43
CA LEU A 42 1.93 -9.43 -2.62
C LEU A 42 2.90 -8.70 -3.53
N ILE A 43 2.88 -7.37 -3.46
CA ILE A 43 3.73 -6.50 -4.28
C ILE A 43 5.09 -6.29 -3.62
N ALA A 44 5.06 -5.96 -2.32
CA ALA A 44 6.27 -5.62 -1.59
C ALA A 44 6.15 -5.96 -0.10
N LYS A 45 7.29 -6.32 0.49
CA LYS A 45 7.46 -6.48 1.94
C LYS A 45 8.80 -5.89 2.32
N ASN A 46 8.78 -4.72 2.95
CA ASN A 46 9.98 -4.04 3.41
C ASN A 46 9.72 -3.33 4.73
N ARG A 47 10.47 -3.70 5.76
CA ARG A 47 10.26 -3.20 7.14
C ARG A 47 8.81 -3.44 7.59
N GLU A 48 8.16 -2.44 8.16
CA GLU A 48 6.75 -2.43 8.56
C GLU A 48 5.75 -2.24 7.38
N TYR A 49 6.22 -2.03 6.14
CA TYR A 49 5.38 -1.80 4.97
C TYR A 49 5.21 -3.10 4.17
N ILE A 50 4.04 -3.71 4.31
CA ILE A 50 3.57 -4.82 3.48
C ILE A 50 2.49 -4.27 2.57
N VAL A 51 2.68 -4.46 1.26
CA VAL A 51 1.79 -3.93 0.24
C VAL A 51 1.20 -5.07 -0.58
N TYR A 52 -0.13 -5.12 -0.60
CA TYR A 52 -0.90 -5.97 -1.51
C TYR A 52 -1.69 -5.09 -2.48
N THR A 53 -1.91 -5.60 -3.69
CA THR A 53 -2.79 -4.98 -4.69
C THR A 53 -3.65 -6.07 -5.32
N GLY A 54 -4.89 -5.73 -5.62
CA GLY A 54 -5.81 -6.65 -6.27
C GLY A 54 -7.19 -6.06 -6.48
N GLU A 55 -8.21 -6.91 -6.44
CA GLU A 55 -9.59 -6.55 -6.74
C GLU A 55 -10.54 -7.08 -5.67
N THR A 56 -11.57 -6.30 -5.32
CA THR A 56 -12.70 -6.75 -4.51
C THR A 56 -13.99 -6.09 -5.01
N GLY A 57 -15.02 -6.89 -5.31
CA GLY A 57 -16.32 -6.41 -5.77
C GLY A 57 -16.25 -5.57 -7.05
N GLY A 58 -15.34 -5.90 -7.98
CA GLY A 58 -15.13 -5.13 -9.21
C GLY A 58 -14.26 -3.88 -9.06
N VAL A 59 -13.67 -3.65 -7.87
CA VAL A 59 -12.89 -2.44 -7.56
C VAL A 59 -11.43 -2.80 -7.30
N ASN A 60 -10.53 -2.16 -8.04
CA ASN A 60 -9.09 -2.24 -7.78
C ASN A 60 -8.76 -1.56 -6.45
N LEU A 61 -8.15 -2.31 -5.55
CA LEU A 61 -7.83 -1.90 -4.18
C LEU A 61 -6.41 -2.33 -3.82
N SER A 62 -5.71 -1.50 -3.07
CA SER A 62 -4.46 -1.86 -2.43
C SER A 62 -4.57 -1.81 -0.91
N VAL A 63 -3.66 -2.48 -0.23
CA VAL A 63 -3.52 -2.41 1.22
C VAL A 63 -2.03 -2.21 1.53
N CYS A 64 -1.70 -1.22 2.35
CA CYS A 64 -0.33 -0.93 2.77
C CYS A 64 -0.27 -0.81 4.29
N SER A 65 0.45 -1.69 4.99
CA SER A 65 0.70 -1.49 6.41
C SER A 65 1.63 -0.29 6.67
N THR A 66 1.48 0.35 7.83
CA THR A 66 2.20 1.60 8.16
C THR A 66 3.08 1.49 9.41
N GLY A 67 2.99 0.39 10.15
CA GLY A 67 3.60 0.27 11.47
C GLY A 67 2.91 1.16 12.51
N ILE A 68 3.64 1.50 13.57
CA ILE A 68 3.12 2.29 14.70
C ILE A 68 3.66 3.72 14.62
N GLY A 69 2.74 4.69 14.79
CA GLY A 69 3.07 6.09 15.02
C GLY A 69 3.10 6.94 13.75
N GLY A 70 2.86 8.24 13.95
CA GLY A 70 2.82 9.24 12.88
C GLY A 70 4.06 9.27 11.97
N PRO A 71 5.30 9.11 12.47
CA PRO A 71 6.48 9.13 11.61
C PRO A 71 6.47 8.03 10.54
N ALA A 72 6.21 6.78 10.91
CA ALA A 72 6.16 5.67 9.96
C ALA A 72 4.96 5.79 8.99
N ALA A 73 3.79 6.17 9.51
CA ALA A 73 2.61 6.41 8.69
C ALA A 73 2.82 7.53 7.65
N SER A 74 3.48 8.63 8.04
CA SER A 74 3.75 9.75 7.13
C SER A 74 4.63 9.35 5.94
N ILE A 75 5.58 8.44 6.14
CA ILE A 75 6.41 7.88 5.07
C ILE A 75 5.55 7.10 4.07
N ALA A 76 4.70 6.19 4.56
CA ALA A 76 3.80 5.43 3.71
C ALA A 76 2.87 6.34 2.90
N PHE A 77 2.25 7.34 3.54
CA PHE A 77 1.32 8.24 2.87
C PHE A 77 1.98 9.08 1.78
N GLU A 78 3.14 9.68 2.08
CA GLU A 78 3.91 10.45 1.09
C GLU A 78 4.30 9.59 -0.11
N GLU A 79 4.83 8.39 0.12
CA GLU A 79 5.26 7.49 -0.94
C GLU A 79 4.07 6.95 -1.78
N LEU A 80 2.94 6.60 -1.15
CA LEU A 80 1.72 6.17 -1.83
C LEU A 80 1.12 7.28 -2.71
N VAL A 81 1.02 8.52 -2.20
CA VAL A 81 0.51 9.68 -2.95
C VAL A 81 1.43 10.05 -4.11
N ASN A 82 2.73 9.84 -3.97
CA ASN A 82 3.69 10.06 -5.05
C ASN A 82 3.50 9.10 -6.22
N ILE A 83 3.09 7.86 -5.97
CA ILE A 83 2.98 6.82 -7.02
C ILE A 83 1.57 6.59 -7.55
N GLY A 84 0.54 7.20 -6.98
CA GLY A 84 -0.78 7.25 -7.62
C GLY A 84 -2.00 7.16 -6.70
N ALA A 85 -1.80 6.98 -5.38
CA ALA A 85 -2.92 6.92 -4.45
C ALA A 85 -3.74 8.23 -4.47
N LYS A 86 -5.07 8.08 -4.42
CA LYS A 86 -6.05 9.17 -4.46
C LYS A 86 -6.90 9.20 -3.20
N VAL A 87 -7.11 8.03 -2.58
CA VAL A 87 -7.83 7.84 -1.32
C VAL A 87 -7.01 6.89 -0.45
N LEU A 88 -6.77 7.31 0.80
CA LEU A 88 -6.04 6.59 1.84
C LEU A 88 -6.94 6.42 3.07
#